data_AF-B8BAU9-F1
#
_entry.id   AF-B8BAU9-F1
#
_cell.length_a   1.000
_cell.length_b   1.000
_cell.length_c   1.000
_cell.angle_alpha   90.00
_cell.angle_beta   90.00
_cell.angle_gamma   90.00
#
_symmetry.space_group_name_H-M   'P 1'
#
loop_
_entity.id
_entity.type
_entity.pdbx_description
1 polymer ?
#
loop_
_entity_poly.entity_id
_entity_poly.type
_entity_poly.pdbx_seq_one_letter_code
_entity_poly.pdbx_strand_id
1 'polypeptide(L)'
;MRHALDFCTFRANSQHVLALIMATTVRPLNGADGYLRWKESMLLRLHTVGVAYVLFDDPPPAPAPGPASGEEESAAAAAAAAAARRKRARDDAVCRGHILTALSDRIFPDYVRHGTARAAWEAVARTYDGAGASDVARRMLDDLEFFDDDGGGGGAPATLLEQIAHAEALAAAMDSPPSDGALAHALCKKLPQEVAIAAIMRSSGGGGGATMGDVWHVARIMEGFRVCREGMEELHGKCGNCGEPGHHAGDCMG
;
A
#
# COMPACT_ATOMS: atom_id res chain seq x y z
N MET A 1 29.87 23.80 -27.64
CA MET A 1 29.85 22.41 -27.12
C MET A 1 29.06 22.24 -25.83
N ARG A 2 28.99 23.22 -24.91
CA ARG A 2 28.17 23.11 -23.67
C ARG A 2 26.65 23.08 -23.91
N HIS A 3 26.12 23.91 -24.82
CA HIS A 3 24.68 23.93 -25.14
C HIS A 3 24.11 22.64 -25.77
N ALA A 4 24.95 21.80 -26.39
CA ALA A 4 24.51 20.53 -26.99
C ALA A 4 24.39 19.40 -25.96
N LEU A 5 25.16 19.46 -24.87
CA LEU A 5 25.10 18.51 -23.77
C LEU A 5 23.85 18.74 -22.92
N ASP A 6 23.44 20.00 -22.69
CA ASP A 6 22.24 20.37 -21.93
C ASP A 6 20.93 19.96 -22.64
N PHE A 7 20.91 19.97 -23.97
CA PHE A 7 19.74 19.55 -24.74
C PHE A 7 19.59 18.01 -24.78
N CYS A 8 20.71 17.28 -24.82
CA CYS A 8 20.71 15.82 -24.76
C CYS A 8 20.34 15.28 -23.38
N THR A 9 20.80 15.91 -22.29
CA THR A 9 20.41 15.53 -20.93
C THR A 9 18.95 15.84 -20.63
N PHE A 10 18.41 16.98 -21.09
CA PHE A 10 16.98 17.29 -20.97
C PHE A 10 16.10 16.30 -21.74
N ARG A 11 16.48 15.92 -22.97
CA ARG A 11 15.75 14.95 -23.79
C ARG A 11 15.81 13.53 -23.23
N ALA A 12 16.95 13.11 -22.69
CA ALA A 12 17.10 11.82 -22.02
C ALA A 12 16.29 11.74 -20.72
N ASN A 13 16.27 12.82 -19.92
CA ASN A 13 15.47 12.88 -18.69
C ASN A 13 13.96 12.85 -18.99
N SER A 14 13.53 13.51 -20.08
CA SER A 14 12.14 13.47 -20.55
C SER A 14 11.73 12.09 -21.08
N GLN A 15 12.63 11.36 -21.75
CA GLN A 15 12.39 9.99 -22.18
C GLN A 15 12.32 9.00 -21.02
N HIS A 16 13.13 9.16 -19.98
CA HIS A 16 13.06 8.34 -18.76
C HIS A 16 11.77 8.60 -17.96
N VAL A 17 11.33 9.86 -17.86
CA VAL A 17 10.04 10.21 -17.24
C VAL A 17 8.87 9.64 -18.06
N LEU A 18 8.89 9.77 -19.39
CA LEU A 18 7.90 9.15 -20.27
C LEU A 18 7.92 7.61 -20.14
N ALA A 19 9.09 6.98 -20.05
CA ALA A 19 9.22 5.54 -19.86
C ALA A 19 8.69 5.09 -18.49
N LEU A 20 8.93 5.84 -17.41
CA LEU A 20 8.31 5.58 -16.10
C LEU A 20 6.79 5.78 -16.08
N ILE A 21 6.29 6.80 -16.79
CA ILE A 21 4.84 7.08 -16.97
C ILE A 21 4.16 5.91 -17.71
N MET A 22 4.85 5.30 -18.69
CA MET A 22 4.35 4.13 -19.42
C MET A 22 4.52 2.82 -18.63
N ALA A 23 5.50 2.71 -17.73
CA ALA A 23 5.87 1.47 -17.05
C ALA A 23 5.01 1.11 -15.80
N THR A 24 4.25 2.03 -15.22
CA THR A 24 3.46 1.75 -14.00
C THR A 24 2.09 1.15 -14.32
N THR A 25 2.00 0.09 -15.12
CA THR A 25 0.71 -0.51 -15.50
C THR A 25 -0.11 -0.84 -14.24
N VAL A 26 -1.24 -0.14 -14.06
CA VAL A 26 -2.13 -0.41 -12.93
C VAL A 26 -2.83 -1.73 -13.26
N ARG A 27 -2.69 -2.73 -12.38
CA ARG A 27 -3.42 -4.00 -12.52
C ARG A 27 -4.92 -3.67 -12.55
N PRO A 28 -5.70 -4.17 -13.52
CA PRO A 28 -7.13 -3.87 -13.56
C PRO A 28 -7.86 -4.30 -12.28
N LEU A 29 -8.75 -3.44 -11.79
CA LEU A 29 -9.64 -3.77 -10.67
C LEU A 29 -10.63 -4.85 -11.11
N ASN A 30 -10.67 -5.96 -10.37
CA ASN A 30 -11.52 -7.12 -10.71
C ASN A 30 -12.33 -7.62 -9.51
N GLY A 31 -12.73 -6.70 -8.61
CA GLY A 31 -13.47 -7.00 -7.39
C GLY A 31 -12.80 -6.41 -6.15
N ALA A 32 -13.28 -6.81 -4.97
CA ALA A 32 -12.76 -6.34 -3.69
C ALA A 32 -11.29 -6.77 -3.48
N ASP A 33 -10.95 -7.98 -3.93
CA ASP A 33 -9.58 -8.51 -3.87
C ASP A 33 -8.63 -7.64 -4.70
N GLY A 34 -7.73 -6.95 -4.01
CA GLY A 34 -6.77 -6.03 -4.62
C GLY A 34 -7.28 -4.60 -4.84
N TYR A 35 -8.46 -4.24 -4.35
CA TYR A 35 -8.95 -2.86 -4.42
C TYR A 35 -7.99 -1.85 -3.78
N LEU A 36 -7.47 -2.12 -2.57
CA LEU A 36 -6.49 -1.22 -1.92
C LEU A 36 -5.25 -1.03 -2.79
N ARG A 37 -4.70 -2.12 -3.32
CA ARG A 37 -3.55 -2.06 -4.23
C ARG A 37 -3.88 -1.28 -5.50
N TRP A 38 -5.07 -1.46 -6.07
CA TRP A 38 -5.54 -0.72 -7.23
C TRP A 38 -5.68 0.79 -6.92
N LYS A 39 -6.30 1.14 -5.79
CA LYS A 39 -6.53 2.52 -5.33
C LYS A 39 -5.21 3.27 -5.22
N GLU A 40 -4.24 2.70 -4.51
CA GLU A 40 -2.90 3.28 -4.35
C GLU A 40 -2.14 3.39 -5.68
N SER A 41 -2.17 2.33 -6.49
CA SER A 41 -1.52 2.33 -7.81
C SER A 41 -2.13 3.38 -8.75
N MET A 42 -3.45 3.55 -8.69
CA MET A 42 -4.18 4.53 -9.48
C MET A 42 -3.87 5.95 -9.03
N LEU A 43 -3.89 6.23 -7.72
CA LEU A 43 -3.51 7.54 -7.19
C LEU A 43 -2.10 7.92 -7.58
N LEU A 44 -1.13 7.01 -7.39
CA LEU A 44 0.25 7.24 -7.82
C LEU A 44 0.33 7.58 -9.32
N ARG A 45 -0.37 6.83 -10.17
CA ARG A 45 -0.46 7.11 -11.61
C ARG A 45 -1.03 8.50 -11.88
N LEU A 46 -2.15 8.86 -11.28
CA LEU A 46 -2.83 10.16 -11.48
C LEU A 46 -1.97 11.34 -11.00
N HIS A 47 -1.21 11.16 -9.92
CA HIS A 47 -0.23 12.14 -9.46
C HIS A 47 0.93 12.28 -10.44
N THR A 48 1.45 11.15 -10.93
CA THR A 48 2.56 11.13 -11.89
C THR A 48 2.20 11.85 -13.20
N VAL A 49 0.95 11.71 -13.66
CA VAL A 49 0.46 12.43 -14.86
C VAL A 49 -0.09 13.84 -14.55
N GLY A 50 -0.12 14.26 -13.27
CA GLY A 50 -0.49 15.61 -12.87
C GLY A 50 -1.99 15.94 -12.91
N VAL A 51 -2.88 14.94 -12.88
CA VAL A 51 -4.35 15.15 -12.96
C VAL A 51 -5.10 14.76 -11.68
N ALA A 52 -4.40 14.25 -10.65
CA ALA A 52 -5.01 13.85 -9.38
C ALA A 52 -5.83 14.97 -8.71
N TYR A 53 -5.42 16.22 -8.89
CA TYR A 53 -6.11 17.39 -8.34
C TYR A 53 -7.59 17.48 -8.76
N VAL A 54 -7.97 16.91 -9.90
CA VAL A 54 -9.37 16.90 -10.37
C VAL A 54 -10.29 16.11 -9.44
N LEU A 55 -9.76 15.10 -8.75
CA LEU A 55 -10.52 14.26 -7.83
C LEU A 55 -10.87 14.98 -6.52
N PHE A 56 -9.98 15.86 -6.06
CA PHE A 56 -10.04 16.41 -4.70
C PHE A 56 -10.37 17.89 -4.67
N ASP A 57 -9.89 18.67 -5.64
CA ASP A 57 -10.07 20.11 -5.68
C ASP A 57 -11.41 20.50 -6.31
N ASP A 58 -12.00 21.57 -5.81
CA ASP A 58 -13.21 22.14 -6.38
C ASP A 58 -12.95 22.80 -7.74
N PRO A 59 -13.95 22.80 -8.65
CA PRO A 59 -13.83 23.51 -9.91
C PRO A 59 -13.64 25.02 -9.69
N PRO A 60 -12.90 25.70 -10.59
CA PRO A 60 -12.73 27.15 -10.52
C PRO A 60 -14.09 27.84 -10.46
N PRO A 61 -14.27 28.81 -9.55
CA PRO A 61 -15.55 29.50 -9.37
C PRO A 61 -16.02 30.13 -10.68
N ALA A 62 -17.34 30.17 -10.90
CA ALA A 62 -17.93 30.88 -12.03
C ALA A 62 -17.52 32.38 -12.01
N PRO A 63 -17.49 33.09 -13.16
CA PRO A 63 -17.21 34.52 -13.13
C PRO A 63 -18.30 35.19 -12.29
N ALA A 64 -17.92 35.89 -11.23
CA ALA A 64 -18.87 36.67 -10.46
C ALA A 64 -19.43 37.81 -11.35
N PRO A 65 -20.72 38.12 -11.29
CA PRO A 65 -21.25 39.36 -11.83
C PRO A 65 -20.77 40.51 -10.91
N GLY A 66 -19.53 40.98 -11.11
CA GLY A 66 -18.89 42.03 -10.32
C GLY A 66 -18.74 43.34 -11.10
N PRO A 67 -18.72 44.51 -10.42
CA PRO A 67 -18.78 45.81 -11.06
C PRO A 67 -17.53 46.08 -11.88
N ALA A 68 -17.65 47.01 -12.83
CA ALA A 68 -16.63 47.48 -13.76
C ALA A 68 -15.35 48.00 -13.04
N SER A 69 -14.53 47.08 -12.52
CA SER A 69 -13.08 47.27 -12.50
C SER A 69 -12.60 47.26 -13.95
N GLY A 70 -11.55 48.04 -14.23
CA GLY A 70 -11.10 48.40 -15.59
C GLY A 70 -11.32 47.26 -16.59
N GLU A 71 -12.03 47.57 -17.68
CA GLU A 71 -12.56 46.58 -18.63
C GLU A 71 -11.49 45.58 -19.10
N GLU A 72 -10.24 46.01 -19.21
CA GLU A 72 -9.08 45.16 -19.54
C GLU A 72 -8.70 44.15 -18.45
N GLU A 73 -8.65 44.55 -17.18
CA GLU A 73 -8.26 43.65 -16.07
C GLU A 73 -9.37 42.65 -15.77
N SER A 74 -10.63 43.06 -15.89
CA SER A 74 -11.81 42.21 -15.83
C SER A 74 -11.84 41.19 -16.98
N ALA A 75 -11.55 41.62 -18.22
CA ALA A 75 -11.49 40.74 -19.38
C ALA A 75 -10.33 39.73 -19.30
N ALA A 76 -9.16 40.15 -18.81
CA ALA A 76 -8.01 39.28 -18.60
C ALA A 76 -8.29 38.20 -17.53
N ALA A 77 -8.92 38.58 -16.41
CA ALA A 77 -9.33 37.64 -15.37
C ALA A 77 -10.38 36.64 -15.87
N ALA A 78 -11.37 37.10 -16.65
CA ALA A 78 -12.37 36.22 -17.26
C ALA A 78 -11.74 35.24 -18.28
N ALA A 79 -10.78 35.71 -19.08
CA ALA A 79 -10.05 34.87 -20.03
C ALA A 79 -9.20 33.81 -19.32
N ALA A 80 -8.50 34.17 -18.24
CA ALA A 80 -7.73 33.25 -17.42
C ALA A 80 -8.63 32.19 -16.75
N ALA A 81 -9.78 32.59 -16.19
CA ALA A 81 -10.76 31.68 -15.62
C ALA A 81 -11.32 30.70 -16.67
N ALA A 82 -11.62 31.19 -17.88
CA ALA A 82 -12.08 30.34 -18.98
C ALA A 82 -10.98 29.35 -19.43
N ALA A 83 -9.71 29.77 -19.47
CA ALA A 83 -8.57 28.90 -19.78
C ALA A 83 -8.38 27.82 -18.71
N ALA A 84 -8.48 28.18 -17.42
CA ALA A 84 -8.41 27.25 -16.30
C ALA A 84 -9.53 26.19 -16.36
N ARG A 85 -10.77 26.60 -16.65
CA ARG A 85 -11.90 25.67 -16.82
C ARG A 85 -11.68 24.71 -18.00
N ARG A 86 -11.21 25.22 -19.15
CA ARG A 86 -10.87 24.37 -20.31
C ARG A 86 -9.76 23.38 -19.99
N LYS A 87 -8.73 23.80 -19.24
CA LYS A 87 -7.67 22.90 -18.77
C LYS A 87 -8.25 21.82 -17.85
N ARG A 88 -9.01 22.21 -16.81
CA ARG A 88 -9.62 21.25 -15.88
C ARG A 88 -10.56 20.27 -16.56
N ALA A 89 -11.31 20.70 -17.58
CA ALA A 89 -12.18 19.80 -18.34
C ALA A 89 -11.38 18.74 -19.14
N ARG A 90 -10.24 19.13 -19.71
CA ARG A 90 -9.33 18.16 -20.36
C ARG A 90 -8.72 17.21 -19.35
N ASP A 91 -8.23 17.74 -18.23
CA ASP A 91 -7.60 16.94 -17.18
C ASP A 91 -8.61 15.99 -16.53
N ASP A 92 -9.88 16.38 -16.41
CA ASP A 92 -10.98 15.51 -15.98
C ASP A 92 -11.22 14.36 -16.95
N ALA A 93 -11.27 14.64 -18.26
CA ALA A 93 -11.41 13.59 -19.26
C ALA A 93 -10.23 12.59 -19.23
N VAL A 94 -9.00 13.09 -19.07
CA VAL A 94 -7.78 12.27 -18.95
C VAL A 94 -7.81 11.44 -17.65
N CYS A 95 -8.12 12.05 -16.52
CA CYS A 95 -8.22 11.40 -15.22
C CYS A 95 -9.27 10.29 -15.24
N ARG A 96 -10.46 10.60 -15.78
CA ARG A 96 -11.54 9.62 -15.97
C ARG A 96 -11.11 8.48 -16.87
N GLY A 97 -10.42 8.79 -17.97
CA GLY A 97 -9.85 7.79 -18.87
C GLY A 97 -8.95 6.81 -18.13
N HIS A 98 -7.98 7.30 -17.36
CA HIS A 98 -7.08 6.45 -16.57
C HIS A 98 -7.84 5.52 -15.61
N ILE A 99 -8.80 6.07 -14.85
CA ILE A 99 -9.63 5.29 -13.93
C ILE A 99 -10.33 4.15 -14.68
N LEU A 100 -11.04 4.47 -15.76
CA LEU A 100 -11.84 3.49 -16.51
C LEU A 100 -10.98 2.44 -17.21
N THR A 101 -9.82 2.81 -17.76
CA THR A 101 -8.91 1.84 -18.42
C THR A 101 -8.28 0.84 -17.46
N ALA A 102 -8.27 1.13 -16.16
CA ALA A 102 -7.78 0.22 -15.15
C ALA A 102 -8.92 -0.51 -14.42
N LEU A 103 -10.12 -0.53 -14.99
CA LEU A 103 -11.18 -1.43 -14.57
C LEU A 103 -11.13 -2.69 -15.46
N SER A 104 -11.45 -3.84 -14.88
CA SER A 104 -11.68 -5.04 -15.69
C SER A 104 -12.93 -4.90 -16.54
N ASP A 105 -12.98 -5.62 -17.66
CA ASP A 105 -14.14 -5.66 -18.57
C ASP A 105 -15.43 -6.04 -17.85
N ARG A 106 -15.32 -6.83 -16.77
CA ARG A 106 -16.46 -7.26 -15.95
C ARG A 106 -17.15 -6.08 -15.25
N ILE A 107 -16.38 -5.15 -14.69
CA ILE A 107 -16.92 -4.06 -13.85
C ILE A 107 -16.95 -2.71 -14.57
N PHE A 108 -16.25 -2.58 -15.71
CA PHE A 108 -16.25 -1.36 -16.52
C PHE A 108 -17.67 -0.82 -16.83
N PRO A 109 -18.66 -1.66 -17.25
CA PRO A 109 -20.01 -1.18 -17.57
C PRO A 109 -20.71 -0.51 -16.39
N ASP A 110 -20.37 -0.88 -15.15
CA ASP A 110 -21.00 -0.32 -13.95
C ASP A 110 -20.56 1.11 -13.67
N TYR A 111 -19.35 1.49 -14.09
CA TYR A 111 -18.76 2.79 -13.76
C TYR A 111 -18.65 3.75 -14.95
N VAL A 112 -18.74 3.26 -16.19
CA VAL A 112 -18.61 4.10 -17.40
C VAL A 112 -19.65 5.23 -17.46
N ARG A 113 -20.83 5.06 -16.85
CA ARG A 113 -21.91 6.06 -16.82
C ARG A 113 -21.54 7.36 -16.08
N HIS A 114 -20.51 7.35 -15.22
CA HIS A 114 -20.12 8.53 -14.46
C HIS A 114 -19.42 9.54 -15.37
N GLY A 115 -20.00 10.73 -15.50
CA GLY A 115 -19.56 11.74 -16.48
C GLY A 115 -18.27 12.49 -16.13
N THR A 116 -17.83 12.44 -14.87
CA THR A 116 -16.60 13.10 -14.39
C THR A 116 -15.67 12.09 -13.73
N ALA A 117 -14.37 12.41 -13.67
CA ALA A 117 -13.39 11.56 -13.00
C ALA A 117 -13.71 11.37 -11.52
N ARG A 118 -14.05 12.47 -10.83
CA ARG A 118 -14.44 12.48 -9.41
C ARG A 118 -15.65 11.57 -9.15
N ALA A 119 -16.69 11.65 -9.99
CA ALA A 119 -17.88 10.81 -9.82
C ALA A 119 -17.57 9.32 -10.03
N ALA A 120 -16.71 8.98 -10.99
CA ALA A 120 -16.27 7.60 -11.22
C ALA A 120 -15.44 7.08 -10.03
N TRP A 121 -14.47 7.87 -9.58
CA TRP A 121 -13.62 7.57 -8.42
C TRP A 121 -14.45 7.31 -7.16
N GLU A 122 -15.35 8.24 -6.81
CA GLU A 122 -16.21 8.12 -5.64
C GLU A 122 -17.20 6.94 -5.75
N ALA A 123 -17.64 6.57 -6.95
CA ALA A 123 -18.50 5.41 -7.13
C ALA A 123 -17.75 4.09 -6.87
N VAL A 124 -16.52 3.98 -7.36
CA VAL A 124 -15.65 2.84 -7.04
C VAL A 124 -15.37 2.82 -5.53
N ALA A 125 -14.96 3.95 -4.96
CA ALA A 125 -14.74 4.09 -3.52
C ALA A 125 -15.96 3.67 -2.71
N ARG A 126 -17.18 4.16 -2.99
CA ARG A 126 -18.39 3.72 -2.27
C ARG A 126 -18.66 2.21 -2.33
N THR A 127 -18.17 1.52 -3.37
CA THR A 127 -18.37 0.07 -3.51
C THR A 127 -17.36 -0.72 -2.69
N TYR A 128 -16.13 -0.21 -2.53
CA TYR A 128 -15.01 -0.98 -1.99
C TYR A 128 -14.33 -0.36 -0.75
N ASP A 129 -14.43 0.96 -0.55
CA ASP A 129 -14.18 1.64 0.74
C ASP A 129 -15.40 1.37 1.64
N GLY A 130 -15.28 0.45 2.59
CA GLY A 130 -16.19 0.37 3.73
C GLY A 130 -17.50 -0.41 3.56
N ALA A 131 -17.85 -0.94 2.38
CA ALA A 131 -19.02 -1.83 2.26
C ALA A 131 -18.73 -3.21 2.90
N GLY A 132 -18.92 -3.31 4.22
CA GLY A 132 -18.64 -4.52 4.99
C GLY A 132 -17.16 -4.77 5.24
N ALA A 133 -16.25 -3.87 4.83
CA ALA A 133 -14.81 -4.05 5.03
C ALA A 133 -14.43 -4.14 6.52
N SER A 134 -15.05 -3.33 7.37
CA SER A 134 -14.88 -3.37 8.83
C SER A 134 -15.37 -4.70 9.42
N ASP A 135 -16.55 -5.19 9.01
CA ASP A 135 -17.09 -6.48 9.46
C ASP A 135 -16.30 -7.68 8.92
N VAL A 136 -15.83 -7.60 7.68
CA VAL A 136 -14.97 -8.62 7.06
C VAL A 136 -13.61 -8.64 7.74
N ALA A 137 -13.00 -7.48 8.00
CA ALA A 137 -11.72 -7.39 8.69
C ALA A 137 -11.82 -7.94 10.12
N ARG A 138 -12.93 -7.66 10.81
CA ARG A 138 -13.21 -8.24 12.13
C ARG A 138 -13.36 -9.75 12.07
N ARG A 139 -14.14 -10.29 11.14
CA ARG A 139 -14.26 -11.75 10.94
C ARG A 139 -12.92 -12.39 10.60
N MET A 140 -12.14 -11.79 9.69
CA MET A 140 -10.81 -12.29 9.32
C MET A 140 -9.84 -12.26 10.51
N LEU A 141 -9.91 -11.25 11.38
CA LEU A 141 -9.10 -11.20 12.60
C LEU A 141 -9.56 -12.26 13.61
N ASP A 142 -10.87 -12.47 13.74
CA ASP A 142 -11.46 -13.50 14.60
C ASP A 142 -11.13 -14.92 14.10
N ASP A 143 -11.05 -15.13 12.79
CA ASP A 143 -10.71 -16.41 12.14
C ASP A 143 -9.20 -16.60 11.94
N LEU A 144 -8.38 -15.59 12.25
CA LEU A 144 -6.93 -15.66 12.08
C LEU A 144 -6.35 -16.74 13.00
N GLU A 145 -5.58 -17.64 12.40
CA GLU A 145 -4.80 -18.68 13.06
C GLU A 145 -3.32 -18.41 12.81
N PHE A 146 -2.49 -18.58 13.84
CA PHE A 146 -1.05 -18.48 13.72
C PHE A 146 -0.49 -19.87 13.47
N PHE A 147 0.28 -20.03 12.40
CA PHE A 147 0.91 -21.30 12.05
C PHE A 147 2.39 -21.29 12.39
N ASP A 148 2.84 -22.38 13.02
CA ASP A 148 4.24 -22.77 12.99
C ASP A 148 4.55 -23.37 11.60
N ASP A 149 5.76 -23.15 11.13
CA ASP A 149 6.25 -23.22 9.75
C ASP A 149 6.27 -24.62 9.08
N ASP A 150 5.31 -25.48 9.41
CA ASP A 150 5.29 -26.90 9.04
C ASP A 150 4.46 -27.10 7.74
N GLY A 151 5.07 -26.72 6.62
CA GLY A 151 4.42 -26.54 5.31
C GLY A 151 3.55 -27.67 4.73
N GLY A 152 2.55 -27.24 3.95
CA GLY A 152 1.71 -28.11 3.10
C GLY A 152 1.21 -27.45 1.80
N GLY A 153 1.66 -26.25 1.44
CA GLY A 153 1.24 -25.56 0.22
C GLY A 153 2.42 -24.85 -0.44
N GLY A 154 2.61 -25.03 -1.74
CA GLY A 154 3.83 -24.69 -2.50
C GLY A 154 4.18 -23.21 -2.68
N GLY A 155 4.01 -22.38 -1.65
CA GLY A 155 4.60 -21.04 -1.53
C GLY A 155 5.47 -20.96 -0.27
N ALA A 156 6.36 -19.96 -0.19
CA ALA A 156 7.07 -19.68 1.05
C ALA A 156 6.01 -19.34 2.13
N PRO A 157 5.95 -20.08 3.24
CA PRO A 157 5.03 -19.79 4.34
C PRO A 157 5.28 -18.38 4.90
N ALA A 158 4.21 -17.70 5.29
CA ALA A 158 4.31 -16.36 5.88
C ALA A 158 4.94 -16.46 7.28
N THR A 159 6.00 -15.70 7.52
CA THR A 159 6.69 -15.65 8.82
C THR A 159 5.74 -15.18 9.92
N LEU A 160 6.04 -15.52 11.19
CA LEU A 160 5.27 -15.04 12.33
C LEU A 160 5.12 -13.51 12.32
N LEU A 161 6.17 -12.79 11.89
CA LEU A 161 6.17 -11.33 11.78
C LEU A 161 5.17 -10.84 10.71
N GLU A 162 5.07 -11.51 9.58
CA GLU A 162 4.09 -11.18 8.53
C GLU A 162 2.66 -11.47 8.99
N GLN A 163 2.45 -12.56 9.73
CA GLN A 163 1.15 -12.90 10.31
C GLN A 163 0.71 -11.84 11.34
N ILE A 164 1.64 -11.34 12.19
CA ILE A 164 1.34 -10.25 13.15
C ILE A 164 1.05 -8.94 12.39
N ALA A 165 1.82 -8.60 11.37
CA ALA A 165 1.56 -7.42 10.53
C ALA A 165 0.17 -7.50 9.86
N HIS A 166 -0.21 -8.69 9.38
CA HIS A 166 -1.53 -8.91 8.80
C HIS A 166 -2.65 -8.67 9.83
N ALA A 167 -2.48 -9.17 11.06
CA ALA A 167 -3.43 -8.94 12.14
C ALA A 167 -3.61 -7.44 12.46
N GLU A 168 -2.52 -6.67 12.53
CA GLU A 168 -2.58 -5.22 12.72
C GLU A 168 -3.27 -4.50 11.56
N ALA A 169 -3.02 -4.94 10.32
CA ALA A 169 -3.69 -4.38 9.14
C ALA A 169 -5.20 -4.64 9.17
N LEU A 170 -5.64 -5.82 9.60
CA LEU A 170 -7.06 -6.14 9.80
C LEU A 170 -7.67 -5.27 10.90
N ALA A 171 -6.97 -5.10 12.03
CA ALA A 171 -7.42 -4.21 13.10
C ALA A 171 -7.56 -2.76 12.64
N ALA A 172 -6.59 -2.25 11.89
CA ALA A 172 -6.60 -0.88 11.35
C ALA A 172 -7.70 -0.62 10.32
N ALA A 173 -8.20 -1.67 9.65
CA ALA A 173 -9.28 -1.58 8.66
C ALA A 173 -10.68 -1.49 9.29
N MET A 174 -10.81 -1.64 10.61
CA MET A 174 -12.09 -1.53 11.33
C MET A 174 -12.49 -0.07 11.53
N ASP A 175 -13.80 0.22 11.52
CA ASP A 175 -14.32 1.57 11.79
C ASP A 175 -13.98 2.06 13.21
N SER A 176 -13.87 1.11 14.15
CA SER A 176 -13.43 1.33 15.52
C SER A 176 -12.34 0.31 15.85
N PRO A 177 -11.07 0.59 15.54
CA PRO A 177 -9.97 -0.33 15.82
C PRO A 177 -9.86 -0.56 17.34
N PRO A 178 -9.52 -1.79 17.78
CA PRO A 178 -9.24 -2.06 19.19
C PRO A 178 -8.08 -1.21 19.69
N SER A 179 -8.05 -0.90 20.98
CA SER A 179 -6.86 -0.30 21.58
C SER A 179 -5.67 -1.25 21.50
N ASP A 180 -4.45 -0.69 21.54
CA ASP A 180 -3.20 -1.45 21.46
C ASP A 180 -3.19 -2.68 22.41
N GLY A 181 -3.50 -2.46 23.69
CA GLY A 181 -3.58 -3.54 24.68
C GLY A 181 -4.75 -4.51 24.46
N ALA A 182 -5.86 -4.07 23.88
CA ALA A 182 -6.99 -4.95 23.56
C ALA A 182 -6.66 -5.86 22.36
N LEU A 183 -5.99 -5.34 21.34
CA LEU A 183 -5.50 -6.12 20.21
C LEU A 183 -4.44 -7.12 20.69
N ALA A 184 -3.46 -6.68 21.46
CA ALA A 184 -2.43 -7.55 22.02
C ALA A 184 -3.02 -8.66 22.88
N HIS A 185 -4.00 -8.34 23.74
CA HIS A 185 -4.72 -9.35 24.52
C HIS A 185 -5.47 -10.36 23.64
N ALA A 186 -6.11 -9.91 22.55
CA ALA A 186 -6.78 -10.79 21.60
C ALA A 186 -5.78 -11.70 20.87
N LEU A 187 -4.66 -11.16 20.40
CA LEU A 187 -3.63 -11.93 19.71
C LEU A 187 -2.92 -12.92 20.64
N CYS A 188 -2.66 -12.57 21.90
CA CYS A 188 -2.06 -13.51 22.87
C CYS A 188 -2.93 -14.76 23.13
N LYS A 189 -4.22 -14.77 22.77
CA LYS A 189 -5.05 -15.98 22.82
C LYS A 189 -4.87 -16.92 21.62
N LYS A 190 -4.29 -16.40 20.53
CA LYS A 190 -4.16 -17.04 19.22
C LYS A 190 -2.71 -17.33 18.84
N LEU A 191 -1.77 -16.51 19.33
CA LEU A 191 -0.34 -16.65 19.11
C LEU A 191 0.20 -17.98 19.67
N PRO A 192 1.34 -18.46 19.15
CA PRO A 192 2.06 -19.57 19.75
C PRO A 192 2.29 -19.32 21.24
N GLN A 193 2.08 -20.36 22.06
CA GLN A 193 2.03 -20.24 23.52
C GLN A 193 3.28 -19.56 24.09
N GLU A 194 4.46 -19.87 23.56
CA GLU A 194 5.73 -19.30 23.98
C GLU A 194 5.80 -17.77 23.74
N VAL A 195 5.30 -17.32 22.58
CA VAL A 195 5.21 -15.89 22.22
C VAL A 195 4.29 -15.16 23.20
N ALA A 196 3.09 -15.72 23.41
CA ALA A 196 2.06 -15.12 24.24
C ALA A 196 2.50 -14.98 25.71
N ILE A 197 3.06 -16.04 26.29
CA ILE A 197 3.54 -16.03 27.68
C ILE A 197 4.66 -14.98 27.85
N ALA A 198 5.64 -14.98 26.95
CA ALA A 198 6.75 -14.03 27.02
C ALA A 198 6.28 -12.58 26.86
N ALA A 199 5.31 -12.31 25.97
CA ALA A 199 4.75 -10.97 25.79
C ALA A 199 4.02 -10.49 27.06
N ILE A 200 3.23 -11.37 27.70
CA ILE A 200 2.51 -11.06 28.94
C ILE A 200 3.48 -10.81 30.10
N MET A 201 4.50 -11.65 30.25
CA MET A 201 5.50 -11.53 31.33
C MET A 201 6.29 -10.22 31.23
N ARG A 202 6.57 -9.72 30.02
CA ARG A 202 7.28 -8.46 29.82
C ARG A 202 6.53 -7.23 30.32
N SER A 203 5.21 -7.21 30.17
CA SER A 203 4.36 -6.07 30.61
C SER A 203 4.12 -6.06 32.13
N SER A 204 4.39 -7.18 32.80
CA SER A 204 4.12 -7.41 34.23
C SER A 204 4.93 -6.52 35.19
N GLY A 205 5.84 -5.69 34.69
CA GLY A 205 6.55 -4.67 35.48
C GLY A 205 5.74 -3.40 35.79
N GLY A 206 4.56 -3.20 35.18
CA GLY A 206 3.80 -1.94 35.28
C GLY A 206 2.29 -2.07 35.51
N GLY A 207 1.76 -3.26 35.79
CA GLY A 207 0.32 -3.48 36.04
C GLY A 207 -0.60 -3.34 34.82
N GLY A 208 -0.06 -2.99 33.64
CA GLY A 208 -0.75 -3.03 32.36
C GLY A 208 -0.68 -4.44 31.74
N GLY A 209 -1.72 -4.84 31.01
CA GLY A 209 -1.65 -6.06 30.18
C GLY A 209 -0.61 -5.93 29.06
N ALA A 210 -0.37 -7.01 28.31
CA ALA A 210 0.51 -7.00 27.14
C ALA A 210 0.11 -5.89 26.15
N THR A 211 1.11 -5.28 25.53
CA THR A 211 0.96 -4.30 24.43
C THR A 211 1.38 -4.92 23.10
N MET A 212 1.01 -4.31 21.96
CA MET A 212 1.54 -4.80 20.67
C MET A 212 3.06 -4.62 20.59
N GLY A 213 3.61 -3.62 21.30
CA GLY A 213 5.06 -3.47 21.45
C GLY A 213 5.74 -4.68 22.08
N ASP A 214 5.12 -5.28 23.11
CA ASP A 214 5.61 -6.50 23.74
C ASP A 214 5.53 -7.70 22.80
N VAL A 215 4.40 -7.86 22.10
CA VAL A 215 4.17 -8.93 21.11
C VAL A 215 5.23 -8.86 20.00
N TRP A 216 5.41 -7.68 19.39
CA TRP A 216 6.42 -7.46 18.36
C TRP A 216 7.85 -7.70 18.84
N HIS A 217 8.17 -7.31 20.07
CA HIS A 217 9.50 -7.52 20.64
C HIS A 217 9.82 -9.01 20.75
N VAL A 218 8.90 -9.79 21.33
CA VAL A 218 9.07 -11.25 21.49
C VAL A 218 9.09 -11.95 20.14
N ALA A 219 8.17 -11.61 19.23
CA ALA A 219 8.13 -12.21 17.90
C ALA A 219 9.45 -12.01 17.13
N ARG A 220 10.08 -10.82 17.23
CA ARG A 220 11.40 -10.58 16.61
C ARG A 220 12.52 -11.42 17.23
N ILE A 221 12.47 -11.64 18.55
CA ILE A 221 13.43 -12.53 19.22
C ILE A 221 13.27 -13.96 18.72
N MET A 222 12.02 -14.45 18.64
CA MET A 222 11.73 -15.81 18.19
C MET A 222 12.08 -16.01 16.71
N GLU A 223 11.77 -15.03 15.85
CA GLU A 223 12.18 -15.05 14.45
C GLU A 223 13.71 -15.04 14.33
N GLY A 224 14.41 -14.28 15.17
CA GLY A 224 15.87 -14.30 15.25
C GLY A 224 16.41 -15.70 15.61
N PHE A 225 15.77 -16.41 16.54
CA PHE A 225 16.13 -17.79 16.84
C PHE A 225 15.83 -18.76 15.68
N ARG A 226 14.71 -18.59 14.97
CA ARG A 226 14.35 -19.38 13.78
C ARG A 226 15.41 -19.25 12.69
N VAL A 227 15.77 -18.02 12.33
CA VAL A 227 16.81 -17.71 11.33
C VAL A 227 18.18 -18.25 11.77
N CYS A 228 18.55 -18.10 13.05
CA CYS A 228 19.79 -18.67 13.58
C CYS A 228 19.81 -20.21 13.49
N ARG A 229 18.69 -20.88 13.79
CA ARG A 229 18.58 -22.34 13.67
C ARG A 229 18.71 -22.80 12.23
N GLU A 230 18.00 -22.17 11.30
CA GLU A 230 18.10 -22.46 9.86
C GLU A 230 19.53 -22.25 9.35
N GLY A 231 20.19 -21.17 9.77
CA GLY A 231 21.61 -20.94 9.45
C GLY A 231 22.53 -22.02 10.03
N MET A 232 22.28 -22.51 11.24
CA MET A 232 23.04 -23.61 11.83
C MET A 232 22.78 -24.95 11.12
N GLU A 233 21.54 -25.21 10.69
CA GLU A 233 21.18 -26.39 9.90
C GLU A 233 21.80 -26.36 8.51
N GLU A 234 21.82 -25.19 7.86
CA GLU A 234 22.49 -25.00 6.58
C GLU A 234 24.00 -25.21 6.70
N LEU A 235 24.60 -24.85 7.83
CA LEU A 235 26.01 -25.07 8.15
C LEU A 235 26.28 -26.47 8.71
N HIS A 236 25.24 -27.25 9.03
CA HIS A 236 25.40 -28.57 9.61
C HIS A 236 26.08 -29.52 8.62
N GLY A 237 27.22 -30.09 9.02
CA GLY A 237 28.01 -30.97 8.16
C GLY A 237 28.90 -30.24 7.15
N LYS A 238 28.91 -28.89 7.12
CA LYS A 238 29.85 -28.07 6.34
C LYS A 238 31.09 -27.72 7.16
N CYS A 239 32.24 -27.68 6.50
CA CYS A 239 33.50 -27.25 7.11
C CYS A 239 33.46 -25.76 7.45
N GLY A 240 33.83 -25.39 8.68
CA GLY A 240 33.80 -23.99 9.15
C GLY A 240 34.81 -23.06 8.47
N ASN A 241 35.80 -23.58 7.72
CA ASN A 241 36.79 -22.78 7.00
C ASN A 241 36.44 -22.56 5.52
N CYS A 242 36.01 -23.60 4.80
CA CYS A 242 35.76 -23.53 3.35
C CYS A 242 34.28 -23.70 2.96
N GLY A 243 33.41 -24.08 3.89
CA GLY A 243 31.98 -24.30 3.64
C GLY A 243 31.64 -25.63 2.95
N GLU A 244 32.63 -26.44 2.56
CA GLU A 244 32.42 -27.72 1.88
C GLU A 244 32.05 -28.84 2.88
N PRO A 245 31.13 -29.74 2.54
CA PRO A 245 30.78 -30.86 3.40
C PRO A 245 31.85 -31.97 3.41
N GLY A 246 31.76 -32.89 4.38
CA GLY A 246 32.53 -34.13 4.39
C GLY A 246 33.89 -34.08 5.10
N HIS A 247 34.25 -32.96 5.73
CA HIS A 247 35.44 -32.86 6.59
C HIS A 247 35.26 -31.78 7.67
N HIS A 248 36.03 -31.87 8.76
CA HIS A 248 36.04 -30.87 9.83
C HIS A 248 37.05 -29.76 9.56
N ALA A 249 36.91 -28.60 10.21
CA ALA A 249 37.77 -27.44 10.00
C ALA A 249 39.27 -27.72 10.23
N GLY A 250 39.62 -28.69 11.09
CA GLY A 250 41.00 -29.12 11.32
C GLY A 250 41.63 -29.90 10.17
N ASP A 251 40.80 -30.52 9.32
CA ASP A 251 41.23 -31.31 8.15
C ASP A 251 41.06 -30.52 6.83
N CYS A 252 40.74 -29.22 6.95
CA CYS A 252 40.55 -28.33 5.82
C CYS A 252 41.90 -28.01 5.19
N MET A 253 42.22 -28.69 4.07
CA MET A 253 43.31 -28.27 3.19
C MET A 253 42.83 -27.01 2.45
N GLY A 254 43.19 -25.84 2.99
CA GLY A 254 42.81 -24.52 2.46
C GLY A 254 43.17 -24.32 1.00
#